data_AF-A0A6A6JFP9-F1
#
_entry.id   AF-A0A6A6JFP9-F1
#
_cell.length_a   1.000
_cell.length_b   1.000
_cell.length_c   1.000
_cell.angle_alpha   90.00
_cell.angle_beta   90.00
_cell.angle_gamma   90.00
#
_symmetry.space_group_name_H-M   'P 1'
#
loop_
_entity.id
_entity.type
_entity.pdbx_description
1 polymer ?
#
loop_
_entity_poly.entity_id
_entity_poly.type
_entity_poly.pdbx_seq_one_letter_code
_entity_poly.pdbx_strand_id
1 'polypeptide(L)'
;DHEEEGDEEEESDSDDEDHRPDLARTTVVGYELLADKLTGVAKSDASAAQEHDRIVPMYRKFEQLNHRVLLHLQDEIAELEEELRCTDECIAQCLPRNEAGQVYPASRRGDARYGGELQYKRTELLGRIYLKLGQYNQALSSFSSMLKNLDTASPADIQTYRTWLQRHCPIDSNEARFLECKDDLVAISRPHGSASGTGGGGGVSPHQRAAVGLPLIAVFPLMAFAIVPGLLARLFILTVIGAAEVFVVTSSELMGLMTVREWFVCASM
;
A
#
# COMPACT_ATOMS: atom_id res chain seq x y z
N ASP A 1 26.35 15.51 -85.46
CA ASP A 1 25.06 16.22 -85.54
C ASP A 1 24.02 15.27 -85.00
N HIS A 2 23.76 15.36 -83.69
CA HIS A 2 22.56 15.99 -83.11
C HIS A 2 21.43 14.95 -83.06
N GLU A 3 20.69 14.65 -82.00
CA GLU A 3 20.40 15.14 -80.63
C GLU A 3 19.68 13.93 -79.95
N GLU A 4 19.95 13.55 -78.70
CA GLU A 4 19.30 14.02 -77.46
C GLU A 4 17.81 13.64 -77.29
N GLU A 5 17.48 13.27 -76.05
CA GLU A 5 16.15 13.13 -75.41
C GLU A 5 15.31 11.86 -75.72
N GLY A 6 14.76 11.14 -74.73
CA GLY A 6 14.73 11.33 -73.29
C GLY A 6 14.22 10.05 -72.62
N ASP A 7 14.88 9.67 -71.52
CA ASP A 7 14.39 8.65 -70.61
C ASP A 7 13.31 9.30 -69.73
N GLU A 8 12.06 8.89 -69.91
CA GLU A 8 10.94 9.23 -69.02
C GLU A 8 11.09 8.42 -67.72
N GLU A 9 11.76 9.01 -66.73
CA GLU A 9 11.66 8.59 -65.35
C GLU A 9 10.24 8.91 -64.86
N GLU A 10 9.35 7.90 -64.82
CA GLU A 10 8.09 7.97 -64.08
C GLU A 10 8.42 8.06 -62.58
N GLU A 11 8.62 9.29 -62.11
CA GLU A 11 8.64 9.66 -60.70
C GLU A 11 7.22 9.47 -60.16
N SER A 12 6.91 8.25 -59.69
CA SER A 12 5.70 7.99 -58.94
C SER A 12 5.82 8.71 -57.60
N ASP A 13 5.35 9.95 -57.58
CA ASP A 13 5.10 10.76 -56.39
C ASP A 13 4.03 10.02 -55.57
N SER A 14 4.48 9.03 -54.80
CA SER A 14 3.65 8.39 -53.79
C SER A 14 3.45 9.42 -52.71
N ASP A 15 2.27 10.04 -52.71
CA ASP A 15 1.71 10.82 -51.62
C ASP A 15 1.87 10.04 -50.30
N ASP A 16 3.01 10.22 -49.64
CA ASP A 16 3.20 9.90 -48.24
C ASP A 16 2.34 10.91 -47.47
N GLU A 17 1.02 10.65 -47.44
CA GLU A 17 0.11 11.30 -46.52
C GLU A 17 0.70 11.11 -45.12
N ASP A 18 1.19 12.22 -44.58
CA ASP A 18 1.67 12.44 -43.22
C ASP A 18 0.69 11.80 -42.23
N HIS A 19 0.88 10.51 -41.94
CA HIS A 19 0.15 9.74 -40.92
C HIS A 19 0.61 10.14 -39.52
N ARG A 20 0.79 11.45 -39.31
CA ARG A 20 1.12 11.99 -38.02
C ARG A 20 -0.17 12.00 -37.20
N PRO A 21 -0.21 11.30 -36.06
CA PRO A 21 -1.41 11.28 -35.24
C PRO A 21 -1.74 12.70 -34.78
N ASP A 22 -2.98 13.13 -35.02
CA ASP A 22 -3.51 14.41 -34.58
C ASP A 22 -3.49 14.47 -33.05
N LEU A 23 -2.46 15.13 -32.49
CA LEU A 23 -2.25 15.26 -31.05
C LEU A 23 -3.34 16.10 -30.35
N ALA A 24 -4.22 16.77 -31.10
CA ALA A 24 -5.38 17.46 -30.56
C ALA A 24 -6.58 16.52 -30.33
N ARG A 25 -6.57 15.31 -30.92
CA ARG A 25 -7.58 14.28 -30.70
C ARG A 25 -7.09 13.28 -29.66
N THR A 26 -7.62 13.38 -28.45
CA THR A 26 -7.47 12.32 -27.44
C THR A 26 -8.38 11.14 -27.81
N THR A 27 -7.95 10.27 -28.72
CA THR A 27 -8.62 8.98 -28.93
C THR A 27 -8.28 8.08 -27.75
N VAL A 28 -9.07 8.18 -26.69
CA VAL A 28 -8.98 7.30 -25.52
C VAL A 28 -9.43 5.90 -25.98
N VAL A 29 -8.51 4.95 -26.07
CA VAL A 29 -8.76 3.55 -26.49
C VAL A 29 -7.95 2.59 -25.62
N GLY A 30 -8.23 1.29 -25.72
CA GLY A 30 -7.42 0.28 -25.03
C GLY A 30 -7.58 0.34 -23.50
N TYR A 31 -6.46 0.09 -22.80
CA TYR A 31 -6.37 0.25 -21.35
C TYR A 31 -6.67 1.67 -20.87
N GLU A 32 -6.37 2.70 -21.68
CA GLU A 32 -6.64 4.09 -21.30
C GLU A 32 -8.15 4.34 -21.17
N LEU A 33 -8.96 3.78 -22.06
CA LEU A 33 -10.43 3.91 -22.00
C LEU A 33 -11.00 3.19 -20.79
N LEU A 34 -10.47 2.00 -20.45
CA LEU A 34 -10.86 1.30 -19.24
C LEU A 34 -10.41 2.03 -17.97
N ALA A 35 -9.18 2.56 -17.94
CA ALA A 35 -8.62 3.29 -16.81
C ALA A 35 -9.37 4.60 -16.55
N ASP A 36 -9.69 5.36 -17.60
CA ASP A 36 -10.48 6.59 -17.50
C ASP A 36 -11.88 6.29 -16.98
N LYS A 37 -12.53 5.22 -17.48
CA LYS A 37 -13.82 4.77 -16.95
C LYS A 37 -13.75 4.42 -15.46
N LEU A 38 -12.76 3.63 -15.04
CA LEU A 38 -12.57 3.22 -13.65
C LEU A 38 -12.22 4.41 -12.73
N THR A 39 -11.59 5.45 -13.27
CA THR A 39 -11.21 6.67 -12.54
C THR A 39 -12.34 7.69 -12.46
N GLY A 40 -13.15 7.83 -13.52
CA GLY A 40 -14.32 8.71 -13.58
C GLY A 40 -15.39 8.38 -12.54
N VAL A 41 -15.44 7.11 -12.13
CA VAL A 41 -16.25 6.59 -11.02
C VAL A 41 -15.98 7.30 -9.67
N ALA A 42 -14.83 7.97 -9.52
CA ALA A 42 -14.46 8.69 -8.30
C ALA A 42 -14.80 10.20 -8.32
N LYS A 43 -15.27 10.74 -9.45
CA LYS A 43 -15.51 12.19 -9.64
C LYS A 43 -16.98 12.58 -9.80
N SER A 44 -17.88 11.62 -10.08
CA SER A 44 -19.30 11.89 -10.32
C SER A 44 -20.14 11.75 -9.05
N ASP A 45 -19.98 12.69 -8.11
CA ASP A 45 -21.03 12.96 -7.14
C ASP A 45 -22.10 13.83 -7.85
N ALA A 46 -23.38 13.42 -7.77
CA ALA A 46 -24.57 14.23 -8.08
C ALA A 46 -25.28 14.17 -9.46
N SER A 47 -25.34 13.02 -10.16
CA SER A 47 -26.49 12.82 -11.08
C SER A 47 -27.01 11.38 -11.10
N ALA A 48 -28.26 11.20 -10.67
CA ALA A 48 -28.96 9.92 -10.57
C ALA A 48 -29.24 9.23 -11.93
N ALA A 49 -28.82 9.84 -13.04
CA ALA A 49 -29.03 9.31 -14.40
C ALA A 49 -27.88 8.40 -14.90
N GLN A 50 -26.76 8.33 -14.17
CA GLN A 50 -25.52 7.65 -14.62
C GLN A 50 -25.11 6.48 -13.72
N GLU A 51 -26.03 5.92 -12.94
CA GLU A 51 -25.77 4.74 -12.11
C GLU A 51 -25.65 3.45 -12.94
N HIS A 52 -26.41 3.35 -14.04
CA HIS A 52 -26.51 2.14 -14.86
C HIS A 52 -25.25 1.77 -15.66
N ASP A 53 -24.22 2.63 -15.66
CA ASP A 53 -22.97 2.41 -16.39
C ASP A 53 -21.73 2.48 -15.49
N ARG A 54 -21.91 2.53 -14.16
CA ARG A 54 -20.82 2.59 -13.20
C ARG A 54 -20.25 1.17 -13.00
N ILE A 55 -18.98 0.97 -13.34
CA ILE A 55 -18.27 -0.29 -13.09
C ILE A 55 -17.37 -0.16 -11.86
N VAL A 56 -17.35 -1.17 -11.01
CA VAL A 56 -16.48 -1.23 -9.83
C VAL A 56 -15.11 -1.77 -10.25
N PRO A 57 -13.98 -1.17 -9.84
CA PRO A 57 -12.67 -1.74 -10.11
C PRO A 57 -12.53 -3.13 -9.49
N MET A 58 -12.22 -4.11 -10.33
CA MET A 58 -12.06 -5.51 -9.94
C MET A 58 -10.73 -6.04 -10.43
N TYR A 59 -10.08 -6.81 -9.58
CA TYR A 59 -8.80 -7.44 -9.87
C TYR A 59 -8.78 -8.86 -9.31
N ARG A 60 -7.87 -9.68 -9.82
CA ARG A 60 -7.66 -11.02 -9.27
C ARG A 60 -6.74 -10.97 -8.05
N LYS A 61 -7.06 -11.73 -7.01
CA LYS A 61 -6.20 -11.90 -5.84
C LYS A 61 -5.07 -12.90 -6.08
N PHE A 62 -5.18 -13.75 -7.12
CA PHE A 62 -4.19 -14.78 -7.46
C PHE A 62 -3.79 -15.66 -6.26
N GLU A 63 -4.78 -16.11 -5.49
CA GLU A 63 -4.55 -16.79 -4.20
C GLU A 63 -3.66 -18.03 -4.35
N GLN A 64 -3.97 -18.91 -5.31
CA GLN A 64 -3.16 -20.10 -5.56
C GLN A 64 -1.72 -19.76 -5.95
N LEU A 65 -1.51 -18.71 -6.75
CA LEU A 65 -0.18 -18.31 -7.19
C LEU A 65 0.62 -17.71 -6.02
N ASN A 66 -0.01 -16.89 -5.19
CA ASN A 66 0.61 -16.37 -3.96
C ASN A 66 1.03 -17.50 -3.03
N HIS A 67 0.18 -18.51 -2.82
CA HIS A 67 0.55 -19.69 -2.04
C HIS A 67 1.76 -20.42 -2.63
N ARG A 68 1.82 -20.62 -3.96
CA ARG A 68 2.98 -21.25 -4.60
C ARG A 68 4.26 -20.45 -4.41
N VAL A 69 4.20 -19.12 -4.54
CA VAL A 69 5.36 -18.25 -4.31
C VAL A 69 5.83 -18.33 -2.86
N LEU A 70 4.90 -18.28 -1.89
CA LEU A 70 5.22 -18.40 -0.47
C LEU A 70 5.85 -19.74 -0.13
N LEU A 71 5.29 -20.84 -0.64
CA LEU A 71 5.84 -22.19 -0.45
C LEU A 71 7.24 -22.31 -1.04
N HIS A 72 7.47 -21.76 -2.24
CA HIS A 72 8.78 -21.77 -2.86
C HIS A 72 9.81 -20.97 -2.04
N LEU A 73 9.45 -19.78 -1.57
CA LEU A 73 10.33 -18.97 -0.71
C LEU A 73 10.62 -19.67 0.63
N GLN A 74 9.64 -20.37 1.20
CA GLN A 74 9.81 -21.12 2.43
C GLN A 74 10.82 -22.27 2.26
N ASP A 75 10.73 -22.99 1.15
CA ASP A 75 11.65 -24.08 0.81
C ASP A 75 13.08 -23.56 0.58
N GLU A 76 13.24 -22.49 -0.21
CA GLU A 76 14.55 -21.86 -0.43
C GLU A 76 15.20 -21.38 0.89
N ILE A 77 14.41 -20.86 1.83
CA ILE A 77 14.92 -20.46 3.15
C ILE A 77 15.34 -21.69 3.96
N ALA A 78 14.57 -22.79 3.90
CA ALA A 78 14.91 -24.03 4.59
C ALA A 78 16.21 -24.66 4.05
N GLU A 79 16.41 -24.67 2.73
CA GLU A 79 17.66 -25.13 2.12
C GLU A 79 18.86 -24.29 2.59
N LEU A 80 18.71 -22.95 2.63
CA LEU A 80 19.75 -22.06 3.11
C LEU A 80 20.03 -22.26 4.61
N GLU A 81 19.02 -22.53 5.42
CA GLU A 81 19.16 -22.83 6.85
C GLU A 81 19.91 -24.15 7.06
N GLU A 82 19.60 -25.19 6.28
CA GLU A 82 20.33 -26.45 6.31
C GLU A 82 21.80 -26.26 5.92
N GLU A 83 22.07 -25.52 4.84
CA GLU A 83 23.45 -25.24 4.41
C GLU A 83 24.22 -24.42 5.46
N LEU A 84 23.56 -23.45 6.10
CA LEU A 84 24.15 -22.66 7.18
C LEU A 84 24.49 -23.56 8.37
N ARG A 85 23.56 -24.43 8.78
CA ARG A 85 23.77 -25.39 9.88
C ARG A 85 24.92 -26.35 9.59
N CYS A 86 25.00 -26.87 8.37
CA CYS A 86 26.11 -27.71 7.92
C CYS A 86 27.45 -26.96 8.01
N THR A 87 27.47 -25.70 7.54
CA THR A 87 28.66 -24.85 7.61
C THR A 87 29.08 -24.57 9.06
N ASP A 88 28.12 -24.28 9.94
CA ASP A 88 28.37 -24.05 11.37
C ASP A 88 28.92 -25.30 12.07
N GLU A 89 28.42 -26.49 11.72
CA GLU A 89 28.93 -27.76 12.22
C GLU A 89 30.38 -28.00 11.75
N CYS A 90 30.69 -27.75 10.48
CA CYS A 90 32.07 -27.84 9.97
C CYS A 90 33.01 -26.86 10.70
N ILE A 91 32.57 -25.63 10.97
CA ILE A 91 33.35 -24.65 11.75
C ILE A 91 33.60 -25.20 13.16
N ALA A 92 32.57 -25.71 13.83
CA ALA A 92 32.69 -26.24 15.19
C ALA A 92 33.66 -27.42 15.28
N GLN A 93 33.70 -28.29 14.27
CA GLN A 93 34.60 -29.45 14.21
C GLN A 93 36.06 -29.07 13.90
N CYS A 94 36.27 -28.00 13.13
CA CYS A 94 37.61 -27.55 12.73
C CYS A 94 38.25 -26.55 13.71
N LEU A 95 37.52 -26.09 14.74
CA LEU A 95 38.04 -25.09 15.66
C LEU A 95 39.23 -25.64 16.47
N PRO A 96 40.36 -24.91 16.54
CA PRO A 96 41.48 -25.33 17.37
C PRO A 96 41.06 -25.35 18.84
N ARG A 97 41.53 -26.36 19.57
CA ARG A 97 41.39 -26.45 21.03
C ARG A 97 42.64 -25.89 21.69
N ASN A 98 42.47 -25.18 22.80
CA ASN A 98 43.61 -24.73 23.60
C ASN A 98 44.27 -25.91 24.33
N GLU A 99 45.40 -25.67 25.01
CA GLU A 99 46.12 -26.70 25.78
C GLU A 99 45.27 -27.36 26.89
N ALA A 100 44.21 -26.68 27.35
CA ALA A 100 43.22 -27.20 28.30
C ALA A 100 42.05 -27.94 27.62
N GLY A 101 42.09 -28.16 26.30
CA GLY A 101 41.07 -28.84 25.51
C GLY A 101 39.79 -28.02 25.24
N GLN A 102 39.76 -26.76 25.66
CA GLN A 102 38.62 -25.85 25.48
C GLN A 102 38.63 -25.26 24.06
N VAL A 103 37.43 -25.14 23.50
CA VAL A 103 37.20 -24.54 22.18
C VAL A 103 37.22 -23.01 22.33
N TYR A 104 37.89 -22.32 21.40
CA TYR A 104 37.83 -20.85 21.38
C TYR A 104 36.39 -20.37 21.18
N PRO A 105 35.98 -19.26 21.83
CA PRO A 105 34.62 -18.76 21.69
C PRO A 105 34.36 -18.30 20.25
N ALA A 106 33.21 -18.70 19.69
CA ALA A 106 32.75 -18.20 18.41
C ALA A 106 32.56 -16.68 18.47
N SER A 107 33.22 -15.95 17.57
CA SER A 107 33.23 -14.48 17.59
C SER A 107 33.12 -13.92 16.19
N ARG A 108 31.99 -13.25 15.89
CA ARG A 108 31.81 -12.54 14.61
C ARG A 108 32.95 -11.55 14.32
N ARG A 109 33.46 -10.88 15.37
CA ARG A 109 34.56 -9.92 15.24
C ARG A 109 35.90 -10.62 14.98
N GLY A 110 36.10 -11.80 15.55
CA GLY A 110 37.25 -12.65 15.26
C GLY A 110 37.19 -13.18 13.83
N ASP A 111 36.04 -13.70 13.42
CA ASP A 111 35.78 -14.26 12.10
C ASP A 111 35.94 -13.21 10.99
N ALA A 112 35.53 -11.96 11.22
CA ALA A 112 35.73 -10.89 10.25
C ALA A 112 37.21 -10.47 10.08
N ARG A 113 38.08 -10.75 11.07
CA ARG A 113 39.49 -10.35 11.06
C ARG A 113 40.44 -11.49 10.69
N TYR A 114 40.08 -12.71 11.08
CA TYR A 114 40.93 -13.89 11.01
C TYR A 114 40.19 -15.12 10.50
N GLY A 115 38.92 -14.97 10.07
CA GLY A 115 38.13 -16.08 9.55
C GLY A 115 38.66 -16.57 8.20
N GLY A 116 38.52 -17.87 7.98
CA GLY A 116 38.83 -18.53 6.71
C GLY A 116 37.60 -18.65 5.81
N GLU A 117 37.72 -19.53 4.82
CA GLU A 117 36.69 -19.78 3.80
C GLU A 117 35.33 -20.14 4.40
N LEU A 118 35.31 -20.99 5.44
CA LEU A 118 34.06 -21.39 6.11
C LEU A 118 33.36 -20.19 6.78
N GLN A 119 34.12 -19.28 7.41
CA GLN A 119 33.54 -18.08 8.03
C GLN A 119 33.01 -17.09 6.99
N TYR A 120 33.68 -16.99 5.84
CA TYR A 120 33.19 -16.22 4.70
C TYR A 120 31.88 -16.82 4.16
N LYS A 121 31.86 -18.14 3.89
CA LYS A 121 30.66 -18.86 3.43
C LYS A 121 29.48 -18.68 4.38
N ARG A 122 29.70 -18.82 5.69
CA ARG A 122 28.67 -18.56 6.71
C ARG A 122 28.11 -17.13 6.60
N THR A 123 28.98 -16.14 6.39
CA THR A 123 28.57 -14.73 6.26
C THR A 123 27.78 -14.49 4.98
N GLU A 124 28.18 -15.12 3.87
CA GLU A 124 27.45 -15.08 2.60
C GLU A 124 26.05 -15.70 2.74
N LEU A 125 25.95 -16.89 3.34
CA LEU A 125 24.68 -17.57 3.60
C LEU A 125 23.74 -16.70 4.45
N LEU A 126 24.24 -16.11 5.53
CA LEU A 126 23.47 -15.17 6.35
C LEU A 126 22.97 -13.96 5.55
N GLY A 127 23.76 -13.45 4.62
CA GLY A 127 23.33 -12.38 3.70
C GLY A 127 22.20 -12.81 2.77
N ARG A 128 22.31 -14.01 2.17
CA ARG A 128 21.27 -14.57 1.30
C ARG A 128 19.98 -14.85 2.08
N ILE A 129 20.10 -15.44 3.27
CA ILE A 129 18.98 -15.68 4.20
C ILE A 129 18.28 -14.36 4.55
N TYR A 130 19.03 -13.30 4.86
CA TYR A 130 18.44 -11.99 5.16
C TYR A 130 17.57 -11.48 4.02
N LEU A 131 18.06 -11.54 2.78
CA LEU A 131 17.30 -11.11 1.60
C LEU A 131 16.05 -11.97 1.38
N LYS A 132 16.18 -13.30 1.47
CA LYS A 132 15.07 -14.24 1.26
C LYS A 132 14.00 -14.14 2.35
N LEU A 133 14.40 -14.00 3.61
CA LEU A 133 13.47 -13.72 4.72
C LEU A 133 12.73 -12.41 4.50
N GLY A 134 13.41 -11.36 4.01
CA GLY A 134 12.79 -10.10 3.64
C GLY A 134 11.70 -10.29 2.58
N GLN A 135 12.03 -11.00 1.50
CA GLN A 135 11.09 -11.32 0.40
C GLN A 135 9.88 -12.11 0.90
N TYR A 136 10.11 -13.15 1.70
CA TYR A 136 9.05 -13.98 2.29
C TYR A 136 8.13 -13.17 3.19
N ASN A 137 8.68 -12.40 4.12
CA ASN A 137 7.89 -11.60 5.06
C ASN A 137 7.07 -10.52 4.35
N GLN A 138 7.63 -9.89 3.32
CA GLN A 138 6.92 -8.92 2.52
C GLN A 138 5.79 -9.58 1.72
N ALA A 139 6.06 -10.68 1.02
CA ALA A 139 5.04 -11.42 0.28
C ALA A 139 3.89 -11.88 1.20
N LEU A 140 4.22 -12.43 2.37
CA LEU A 140 3.24 -12.92 3.33
C LEU A 140 2.39 -11.78 3.91
N SER A 141 3.02 -10.66 4.25
CA SER A 141 2.33 -9.47 4.77
C SER A 141 1.43 -8.84 3.73
N SER A 142 1.91 -8.66 2.50
CA SER A 142 1.12 -8.14 1.38
C SER A 142 -0.07 -9.03 1.07
N PHE A 143 0.13 -10.34 0.98
CA PHE A 143 -0.94 -11.30 0.71
C PHE A 143 -1.96 -11.35 1.85
N SER A 144 -1.52 -11.40 3.11
CA SER A 144 -2.42 -11.38 4.28
C SER A 144 -3.19 -10.06 4.38
N SER A 145 -2.56 -8.93 4.11
CA SER A 145 -3.20 -7.61 4.09
C SER A 145 -4.28 -7.54 3.01
N MET A 146 -3.98 -8.02 1.81
CA MET A 146 -4.94 -8.09 0.71
C MET A 146 -6.16 -8.95 1.07
N LEU A 147 -5.97 -10.13 1.69
CA LEU A 147 -7.08 -11.00 2.11
C LEU A 147 -7.95 -10.40 3.23
N LYS A 148 -7.39 -9.53 4.07
CA LYS A 148 -8.12 -8.91 5.19
C LYS A 148 -8.89 -7.66 4.81
N ASN A 149 -8.38 -6.91 3.83
CA ASN A 149 -8.85 -5.56 3.54
C ASN A 149 -9.70 -5.45 2.28
N LEU A 150 -9.73 -6.48 1.43
CA LEU A 150 -10.49 -6.46 0.18
C LEU A 150 -11.67 -7.43 0.25
N ASP A 151 -12.84 -6.91 -0.14
CA ASP A 151 -14.06 -7.70 -0.21
C ASP A 151 -14.12 -8.52 -1.50
N THR A 152 -14.81 -9.66 -1.43
CA THR A 152 -15.11 -10.46 -2.62
C THR A 152 -16.06 -9.71 -3.55
N ALA A 153 -15.79 -9.75 -4.86
CA ALA A 153 -16.62 -9.06 -5.84
C ALA A 153 -18.06 -9.60 -5.87
N SER A 154 -19.04 -8.70 -5.83
CA SER A 154 -20.46 -9.06 -5.93
C SER A 154 -20.78 -9.62 -7.33
N PRO A 155 -21.61 -10.68 -7.43
CA PRO A 155 -21.99 -11.24 -8.73
C PRO A 155 -22.75 -10.23 -9.61
N ALA A 156 -23.48 -9.29 -9.00
CA ALA A 156 -24.16 -8.22 -9.73
C ALA A 156 -23.15 -7.28 -10.38
N ASP A 157 -22.14 -6.83 -9.61
CA ASP A 157 -21.11 -5.93 -10.11
C ASP A 157 -20.26 -6.58 -11.20
N ILE A 158 -19.96 -7.89 -11.08
CA ILE A 158 -19.25 -8.66 -12.11
C ILE A 158 -20.04 -8.64 -13.42
N GLN A 159 -21.38 -8.77 -13.34
CA GLN A 159 -22.22 -8.76 -14.53
C GLN A 159 -22.33 -7.37 -15.16
N THR A 160 -22.41 -6.31 -14.34
CA THR A 160 -22.34 -4.93 -14.81
C THR A 160 -21.02 -4.66 -15.54
N TYR A 161 -19.89 -5.08 -14.94
CA TYR A 161 -18.57 -4.97 -15.54
C TYR A 161 -18.50 -5.72 -16.89
N ARG A 162 -18.95 -6.97 -16.92
CA ARG A 162 -18.96 -7.79 -18.14
C ARG A 162 -19.78 -7.14 -19.26
N THR A 163 -20.96 -6.63 -18.93
CA THR A 163 -21.85 -5.97 -19.90
C THR A 163 -21.19 -4.72 -20.48
N TRP A 164 -20.50 -3.94 -19.65
CA TRP A 164 -19.75 -2.77 -20.08
C TRP A 164 -18.61 -3.15 -21.03
N LEU A 165 -17.80 -4.16 -20.67
CA LEU A 165 -16.72 -4.65 -21.55
C LEU A 165 -17.24 -5.17 -22.89
N GLN A 166 -18.37 -5.86 -22.91
CA GLN A 166 -19.00 -6.34 -24.15
C GLN A 166 -19.49 -5.18 -25.04
N ARG A 167 -20.00 -4.11 -24.43
CA ARG A 167 -20.51 -2.94 -25.15
C ARG A 167 -19.40 -2.08 -25.74
N HIS A 168 -18.30 -1.91 -25.02
CA HIS A 168 -17.23 -0.98 -25.39
C HIS A 168 -15.99 -1.65 -25.98
N CYS A 169 -15.82 -2.96 -25.77
CA CYS A 169 -14.69 -3.77 -26.22
C CYS A 169 -13.31 -3.07 -26.09
N PRO A 170 -12.97 -2.50 -24.91
CA PRO A 170 -11.72 -1.75 -24.75
C PRO A 170 -10.47 -2.62 -24.70
N ILE A 171 -10.61 -3.91 -24.37
CA ILE A 171 -9.53 -4.87 -24.21
C ILE A 171 -9.90 -6.17 -24.92
N ASP A 172 -8.89 -6.98 -25.24
CA ASP A 172 -9.13 -8.26 -25.91
C ASP A 172 -9.97 -9.22 -25.05
N SER A 173 -10.71 -10.10 -25.72
CA SER A 173 -11.52 -11.13 -25.07
C SER A 173 -10.72 -12.01 -24.11
N ASN A 174 -9.46 -12.35 -24.44
CA ASN A 174 -8.60 -13.14 -23.56
C ASN A 174 -8.21 -12.38 -22.30
N GLU A 175 -8.02 -11.07 -22.40
CA GLU A 175 -7.71 -10.21 -21.26
C GLU A 175 -8.91 -10.09 -20.32
N ALA A 176 -10.14 -10.04 -20.86
CA ALA A 176 -11.38 -9.97 -20.09
C ALA A 176 -11.74 -11.28 -19.33
N ARG A 177 -11.10 -12.41 -19.63
CA ARG A 177 -11.37 -13.72 -19.00
C ARG A 177 -11.14 -13.74 -17.49
N PHE A 178 -10.42 -12.77 -16.94
CA PHE A 178 -10.24 -12.67 -15.50
C PHE A 178 -11.58 -12.60 -14.74
N LEU A 179 -12.64 -12.05 -15.35
CA LEU A 179 -13.99 -11.98 -14.79
C LEU A 179 -14.71 -13.35 -14.69
N GLU A 180 -14.16 -14.41 -15.30
CA GLU A 180 -14.67 -15.78 -15.18
C GLU A 180 -14.27 -16.40 -13.83
N CYS A 181 -13.19 -15.93 -13.22
CA CYS A 181 -12.62 -16.47 -11.98
C CYS A 181 -13.30 -15.87 -10.74
N LYS A 182 -14.62 -16.06 -10.58
CA LYS A 182 -15.45 -15.38 -9.55
C LYS A 182 -14.89 -15.44 -8.13
N ASP A 183 -14.38 -16.60 -7.72
CA ASP A 183 -13.85 -16.81 -6.35
C ASP A 183 -12.48 -16.16 -6.12
N ASP A 184 -11.82 -15.73 -7.19
CA ASP A 184 -10.50 -15.08 -7.20
C ASP A 184 -10.61 -13.56 -7.43
N LEU A 185 -11.82 -13.00 -7.53
CA LEU A 185 -12.05 -11.58 -7.78
C LEU A 185 -12.25 -10.79 -6.49
N VAL A 186 -11.52 -9.68 -6.38
CA VAL A 186 -11.66 -8.69 -5.32
C VAL A 186 -12.12 -7.35 -5.89
N ALA A 187 -13.00 -6.68 -5.17
CA ALA A 187 -13.49 -5.36 -5.54
C ALA A 187 -12.76 -4.27 -4.73
N ILE A 188 -12.26 -3.25 -5.41
CA ILE A 188 -11.68 -2.06 -4.75
C ILE A 188 -12.79 -1.00 -4.65
N SER A 189 -13.67 -1.19 -3.68
CA SER A 189 -14.64 -0.17 -3.31
C SER A 189 -13.92 0.88 -2.47
N ARG A 190 -13.81 2.13 -2.97
CA ARG A 190 -13.42 3.24 -2.09
C ARG A 190 -14.49 3.34 -1.01
N PRO A 191 -14.12 3.51 0.28
CA PRO A 191 -15.10 3.79 1.31
C PRO A 191 -15.79 5.11 0.98
N HIS A 192 -16.90 5.04 0.24
CA HIS A 192 -17.89 6.10 0.31
C HIS A 192 -18.42 6.03 1.74
N GLY A 193 -18.35 7.14 2.46
CA GLY A 193 -19.08 7.28 3.70
C GLY A 193 -20.57 7.09 3.40
N SER A 194 -21.04 5.86 3.41
CA SER A 194 -22.42 5.51 3.15
C SER A 194 -22.83 4.53 4.23
N ALA A 195 -23.41 5.12 5.27
CA ALA A 195 -24.26 4.45 6.21
C ALA A 195 -25.42 3.76 5.45
N SER A 196 -25.59 2.46 5.67
CA SER A 196 -26.81 1.62 5.61
C SER A 196 -26.43 0.23 5.06
N GLY A 197 -26.63 -0.90 5.73
CA GLY A 197 -27.23 -1.24 7.02
C GLY A 197 -27.96 -2.56 6.88
N THR A 198 -27.76 -3.53 7.79
CA THR A 198 -28.78 -4.50 8.22
C THR A 198 -28.32 -5.30 9.44
N GLY A 199 -28.98 -5.05 10.57
CA GLY A 199 -29.42 -6.07 11.53
C GLY A 199 -28.39 -6.93 12.27
N GLY A 200 -28.14 -6.58 13.54
CA GLY A 200 -27.91 -7.58 14.57
C GLY A 200 -26.75 -7.32 15.54
N GLY A 201 -26.96 -6.41 16.50
CA GLY A 201 -26.22 -6.44 17.77
C GLY A 201 -25.64 -5.10 18.20
N GLY A 202 -26.28 -4.50 19.20
CA GLY A 202 -25.66 -3.49 20.07
C GLY A 202 -25.56 -2.10 19.44
N GLY A 203 -26.60 -1.30 19.61
CA GLY A 203 -26.52 0.12 19.30
C GLY A 203 -25.40 0.79 20.09
N VAL A 204 -24.51 1.47 19.38
CA VAL A 204 -23.76 2.58 19.97
C VAL A 204 -23.76 3.75 18.98
N SER A 205 -24.35 4.84 19.45
CA SER A 205 -24.54 6.12 18.78
C SER A 205 -23.21 6.80 18.44
N PRO A 206 -23.19 7.76 17.49
CA PRO A 206 -21.97 8.46 17.05
C PRO A 206 -21.39 9.43 18.10
N HIS A 207 -21.81 9.34 19.37
CA HIS A 207 -21.23 10.08 20.48
C HIS A 207 -19.98 9.41 21.08
N GLN A 208 -19.58 8.21 20.64
CA GLN A 208 -18.43 7.50 21.20
C GLN A 208 -17.10 7.70 20.45
N ARG A 209 -17.01 8.70 19.56
CA ARG A 209 -15.72 9.18 19.02
C ARG A 209 -15.19 10.46 19.70
N ALA A 210 -15.99 11.08 20.56
CA ALA A 210 -15.56 12.22 21.38
C ALA A 210 -14.97 11.81 22.75
N ALA A 211 -15.05 10.54 23.14
CA ALA A 211 -14.68 10.11 24.50
C ALA A 211 -13.27 9.49 24.64
N VAL A 212 -12.53 9.27 23.55
CA VAL A 212 -11.15 8.74 23.63
C VAL A 212 -10.09 9.86 23.62
N GLY A 213 -10.47 11.10 23.33
CA GLY A 213 -9.57 12.26 23.40
C GLY A 213 -9.47 12.92 24.79
N LEU A 214 -10.40 12.65 25.71
CA LEU A 214 -10.44 13.33 27.00
C LEU A 214 -9.33 12.91 27.99
N PRO A 215 -8.93 11.62 28.11
CA PRO A 215 -7.90 11.24 29.07
C PRO A 215 -6.47 11.51 28.56
N LEU A 216 -6.25 11.66 27.25
CA LEU A 216 -4.91 11.94 26.68
C LEU A 216 -4.51 13.42 26.83
N ILE A 217 -5.48 14.34 26.73
CA ILE A 217 -5.26 15.78 26.90
C ILE A 217 -4.91 16.13 28.36
N ALA A 218 -5.41 15.38 29.34
CA ALA A 218 -5.10 15.60 30.77
C ALA A 218 -3.76 14.98 31.22
N VAL A 219 -3.27 13.93 30.56
CA VAL A 219 -2.05 13.20 30.98
C VAL A 219 -0.78 13.82 30.41
N PHE A 220 -0.84 14.43 29.23
CA PHE A 220 0.31 15.07 28.58
C PHE A 220 0.91 16.25 29.39
N PRO A 221 0.13 17.14 30.01
CA PRO A 221 0.63 18.22 30.86
C PRO A 221 1.26 17.71 32.18
N LEU A 222 0.69 16.65 32.76
CA LEU A 222 1.20 16.04 34.00
C LEU A 222 2.57 15.35 33.79
N MET A 223 2.74 14.69 32.63
CA MET A 223 4.01 14.08 32.25
C MET A 223 5.09 15.12 31.94
N ALA A 224 4.73 16.25 31.31
CA ALA A 224 5.65 17.37 31.09
C ALA A 224 6.11 18.04 32.40
N PHE A 225 5.25 18.07 33.43
CA PHE A 225 5.57 18.66 34.74
C PHE A 225 6.60 17.84 35.54
N ALA A 226 6.66 16.52 35.33
CA ALA A 226 7.59 15.64 36.02
C ALA A 226 9.04 15.71 35.51
N ILE A 227 9.26 16.18 34.27
CA ILE A 227 10.55 16.04 33.56
C ILE A 227 11.39 17.35 33.58
N VAL A 228 10.79 18.50 33.91
CA VAL A 228 11.49 19.80 33.84
C VAL A 228 11.79 20.36 35.24
N PRO A 229 13.06 20.56 35.65
CA PRO A 229 13.42 20.98 37.01
C PRO A 229 13.34 22.50 37.28
N GLY A 230 12.66 23.28 36.42
CA GLY A 230 12.58 24.74 36.54
C GLY A 230 11.15 25.30 36.50
N LEU A 231 10.80 26.16 37.46
CA LEU A 231 9.49 26.82 37.57
C LEU A 231 9.17 27.73 36.36
N LEU A 232 10.17 28.42 35.81
CA LEU A 232 10.00 29.32 34.65
C LEU A 232 9.61 28.58 33.37
N ALA A 233 10.22 27.43 33.11
CA ALA A 233 9.90 26.62 31.94
C ALA A 233 8.48 26.04 32.02
N ARG A 234 8.00 25.73 33.23
CA ARG A 234 6.63 25.25 33.46
C ARG A 234 5.61 26.36 33.21
N LEU A 235 5.87 27.59 33.67
CA LEU A 235 5.00 28.74 33.39
C LEU A 235 4.94 29.03 31.89
N PHE A 236 6.08 28.96 31.18
CA PHE A 236 6.12 29.18 29.74
C PHE A 236 5.31 28.14 28.95
N ILE A 237 5.38 26.87 29.33
CA ILE A 237 4.61 25.80 28.68
C ILE A 237 3.11 26.00 28.92
N LEU A 238 2.70 26.34 30.15
CA LEU A 238 1.30 26.61 30.47
C LEU A 238 0.75 27.82 29.71
N THR A 239 1.54 28.87 29.53
CA THR A 239 1.12 30.03 28.73
C THR A 239 1.00 29.71 27.25
N VAL A 240 1.90 28.88 26.69
CA VAL A 240 1.84 28.47 25.27
C VAL A 240 0.64 27.56 25.02
N ILE A 241 0.38 26.60 25.90
CA ILE A 241 -0.77 25.70 25.79
C ILE A 241 -2.09 26.48 25.95
N GLY A 242 -2.19 27.35 26.97
CA GLY A 242 -3.37 28.19 27.16
C GLY A 242 -3.61 29.15 25.99
N ALA A 243 -2.55 29.74 25.42
CA ALA A 243 -2.67 30.58 24.24
C ALA A 243 -3.10 29.79 23.00
N ALA A 244 -2.63 28.55 22.83
CA ALA A 244 -3.04 27.69 21.74
C ALA A 244 -4.53 27.30 21.85
N GLU A 245 -5.02 26.99 23.05
CA GLU A 245 -6.43 26.69 23.27
C GLU A 245 -7.32 27.92 23.03
N VAL A 246 -6.92 29.09 23.53
CA VAL A 246 -7.63 30.36 23.25
C VAL A 246 -7.63 30.69 21.76
N PHE A 247 -6.51 30.50 21.07
CA PHE A 247 -6.40 30.73 19.63
C PHE A 247 -7.27 29.77 18.82
N VAL A 248 -7.33 28.51 19.20
CA VAL A 248 -8.21 27.52 18.57
C VAL A 248 -9.68 27.92 18.76
N VAL A 249 -10.07 28.28 19.99
CA VAL A 249 -11.44 28.70 20.32
C VAL A 249 -11.85 29.98 19.59
N THR A 250 -10.96 30.95 19.41
CA THR A 250 -11.25 32.19 18.67
C THR A 250 -11.23 31.98 17.15
N SER A 251 -10.43 31.03 16.65
CA SER A 251 -10.35 30.71 15.22
C SER A 251 -11.54 29.90 14.71
N SER A 252 -12.16 29.10 15.58
CA SER A 252 -13.44 28.47 15.29
C SER A 252 -14.56 29.47 15.57
N GLU A 253 -15.53 29.64 14.67
CA GLU A 253 -16.76 30.44 14.94
C GLU A 253 -17.69 29.80 16.00
N LEU A 254 -17.12 29.22 17.06
CA LEU A 254 -17.83 28.66 18.21
C LEU A 254 -18.45 29.76 19.08
N MET A 255 -18.00 31.00 18.94
CA MET A 255 -18.55 32.16 19.64
C MET A 255 -19.98 32.50 19.22
N GLY A 256 -20.46 31.95 18.08
CA GLY A 256 -21.83 32.12 17.60
C GLY A 256 -22.85 31.12 18.18
N LEU A 257 -22.40 30.07 18.91
CA LEU A 257 -23.26 28.96 19.31
C LEU A 257 -23.57 28.88 20.82
N MET A 258 -22.85 29.61 21.69
CA MET A 258 -23.13 29.62 23.13
C MET A 258 -22.97 31.00 23.75
N THR A 259 -23.96 31.40 24.54
CA THR A 259 -23.94 32.68 25.25
C THR A 259 -22.92 32.66 26.38
N VAL A 260 -22.21 33.77 26.59
CA VAL A 260 -21.07 33.94 27.53
C VAL A 260 -21.36 33.42 28.96
N ARG A 261 -22.65 33.34 29.34
CA ARG A 261 -23.09 32.82 30.64
C ARG A 261 -22.91 31.31 30.82
N GLU A 262 -22.89 30.53 29.74
CA GLU A 262 -22.75 29.05 29.79
C GLU A 262 -21.28 28.62 29.91
N TRP A 263 -20.37 29.40 29.33
CA TRP A 263 -18.93 29.19 29.45
C TRP A 263 -18.42 29.35 30.88
N PHE A 264 -18.93 30.34 31.62
CA PHE A 264 -18.55 30.55 33.02
C PHE A 264 -19.02 29.41 33.95
N VAL A 265 -20.09 28.70 33.59
CA VAL A 265 -20.59 27.55 34.37
C VAL A 265 -19.74 26.30 34.10
N CYS A 266 -19.26 26.09 32.88
CA CYS A 266 -18.33 25.00 32.57
C CYS A 266 -16.92 25.23 33.13
N ALA A 267 -16.48 26.48 33.26
CA ALA A 267 -15.17 26.79 33.83
C ALA A 267 -15.12 26.68 35.37
N SER A 268 -16.27 26.61 36.06
CA SER A 268 -16.35 26.52 37.53
C SER A 268 -16.69 25.12 38.05
N MET A 269 -16.69 24.09 37.19
CA MET A 269 -16.84 22.67 37.59
C MET A 269 -15.52 21.93 37.52
#